data_AF-A0A7S3ICC9-F1
#
_entry.id   AF-A0A7S3ICC9-F1
#
_cell.length_a   1.000
_cell.length_b   1.000
_cell.length_c   1.000
_cell.angle_alpha   90.00
_cell.angle_beta   90.00
_cell.angle_gamma   90.00
#
_symmetry.space_group_name_H-M   'P 1'
#
loop_
_entity.id
_entity.type
_entity.pdbx_description
1 polymer ?
#
loop_
_entity_poly.entity_id
_entity_poly.type
_entity_poly.pdbx_seq_one_letter_code
_entity_poly.pdbx_strand_id
1 'polypeptide(L)'
;WNEISDVWSIGCIIMELVTGELYFQTHENYEHCAMIEKSSGRFPEWMRQKAEEKEKWFTNTENHFNWPSLASSHDSVKRVKDMECLEIIDDREFRDLLRKCLTIDPKERISCKD
;
A
#
# COMPACT_ATOMS: atom_id res chain seq x y z
N TRP A 1 -15.65 -1.90 6.15
CA TRP A 1 -15.65 -0.44 5.98
C TRP A 1 -16.17 0.18 7.27
N ASN A 2 -15.33 0.95 7.93
CA ASN A 2 -15.57 1.63 9.21
C ASN A 2 -14.65 2.87 9.30
N GLU A 3 -14.62 3.58 10.42
CA GLU A 3 -13.79 4.77 10.63
C GLU A 3 -12.28 4.54 10.38
N ILE A 4 -11.80 3.30 10.53
CA ILE A 4 -10.40 2.93 10.30
C ILE A 4 -10.03 2.97 8.81
N SER A 5 -10.99 2.79 7.90
CA SER A 5 -10.74 3.02 6.47
C SER A 5 -10.53 4.49 6.14
N ASP A 6 -11.11 5.41 6.90
CA ASP A 6 -10.90 6.85 6.67
C ASP A 6 -9.48 7.28 7.05
N VAL A 7 -8.88 6.65 8.07
CA VAL A 7 -7.47 6.88 8.45
C VAL A 7 -6.52 6.55 7.30
N TRP A 8 -6.78 5.48 6.55
CA TRP A 8 -5.99 5.15 5.37
C TRP A 8 -6.09 6.24 4.31
N SER A 9 -7.32 6.67 4.01
CA SER A 9 -7.58 7.75 3.05
C SER A 9 -6.90 9.05 3.45
N ILE A 10 -6.90 9.40 4.75
CA ILE A 10 -6.17 10.55 5.28
C ILE A 10 -4.67 10.39 5.07
N GLY A 11 -4.10 9.21 5.34
CA GLY A 11 -2.69 8.92 5.07
C GLY A 11 -2.31 9.16 3.61
N CYS A 12 -3.15 8.72 2.67
CA CYS A 12 -2.96 9.00 1.24
C CYS A 12 -3.02 10.49 0.93
N ILE A 13 -4.06 11.19 1.39
CA ILE A 13 -4.22 12.65 1.17
C ILE A 13 -3.01 13.42 1.69
N ILE A 14 -2.49 13.05 2.87
CA ILE A 14 -1.31 13.71 3.42
C ILE A 14 -0.08 13.48 2.54
N MET A 15 0.12 12.27 2.03
CA MET A 15 1.20 12.00 1.07
C MET A 15 1.05 12.84 -0.19
N GLU A 16 -0.17 12.97 -0.73
CA GLU A 16 -0.46 13.81 -1.89
C GLU A 16 -0.17 15.29 -1.64
N LEU A 17 -0.43 15.78 -0.43
CA LEU A 17 -0.10 17.15 -0.04
C LEU A 17 1.41 17.39 0.09
N VAL A 18 2.17 16.36 0.48
CA VAL A 18 3.63 16.43 0.60
C VAL A 18 4.30 16.39 -0.78
N THR A 19 3.85 15.51 -1.66
CA THR A 19 4.48 15.28 -2.98
C THR A 19 3.92 16.19 -4.08
N GLY A 20 2.68 16.64 -3.95
CA GLY A 20 1.94 17.33 -5.02
C GLY A 20 1.37 16.41 -6.10
N GLU A 21 1.50 15.09 -5.94
CA GLU A 21 1.11 14.06 -6.91
C GLU A 21 0.25 13.00 -6.22
N LEU A 22 -0.62 12.31 -6.96
CA LEU A 22 -1.43 11.21 -6.42
C LEU A 22 -0.54 10.11 -5.83
N TYR A 23 -0.80 9.72 -4.57
CA TYR A 23 0.07 8.74 -3.90
C TYR A 23 -0.02 7.37 -4.58
N PHE A 24 -1.24 6.92 -4.89
CA PHE A 24 -1.50 5.71 -5.68
C PHE A 24 -2.07 6.07 -7.05
N GLN A 25 -1.20 6.47 -7.97
CA GLN A 25 -1.60 6.87 -9.33
C GLN A 25 -1.87 5.65 -10.23
N THR A 26 -3.03 5.01 -10.06
CA THR A 26 -3.43 3.84 -10.83
C THR A 26 -4.95 3.69 -10.96
N HIS A 27 -5.37 2.96 -11.99
CA HIS A 27 -6.75 2.52 -12.19
C HIS A 27 -6.90 0.99 -12.23
N GLU A 28 -5.82 0.24 -11.98
CA GLU A 28 -5.79 -1.21 -12.07
C GLU A 28 -5.55 -1.83 -10.70
N ASN A 29 -6.37 -2.81 -10.32
CA ASN A 29 -6.32 -3.40 -8.98
C ASN A 29 -4.97 -4.09 -8.68
N TYR A 30 -4.36 -4.76 -9.66
CA TYR A 30 -3.07 -5.43 -9.45
C TYR A 30 -1.93 -4.44 -9.26
N GLU A 31 -1.90 -3.38 -10.07
CA GLU A 31 -0.94 -2.29 -9.90
C GLU A 31 -1.13 -1.61 -8.54
N HIS A 32 -2.37 -1.33 -8.14
CA HIS A 32 -2.68 -0.73 -6.84
C HIS A 32 -2.21 -1.62 -5.67
N CYS A 33 -2.48 -2.93 -5.69
CA CYS A 33 -2.00 -3.84 -4.66
C CYS A 33 -0.47 -3.93 -4.63
N ALA A 34 0.20 -3.88 -5.77
CA ALA A 34 1.66 -3.87 -5.84
C ALA A 34 2.25 -2.56 -5.25
N MET A 35 1.63 -1.41 -5.52
CA MET A 35 2.01 -0.13 -4.91
C MET A 35 1.80 -0.13 -3.39
N ILE A 36 0.70 -0.72 -2.91
CA ILE A 36 0.42 -0.90 -1.48
C ILE A 36 1.49 -1.77 -0.83
N GLU A 37 1.85 -2.91 -1.42
CA GLU A 37 2.89 -3.78 -0.85
C GLU A 37 4.27 -3.10 -0.82
N LYS A 38 4.60 -2.33 -1.86
CA LYS A 38 5.86 -1.58 -1.93
C LYS A 38 5.95 -0.52 -0.84
N SER A 39 4.88 0.23 -0.62
CA SER A 39 4.85 1.37 0.31
C SER A 39 4.65 0.97 1.77
N SER A 40 3.76 0.02 2.02
CA SER A 40 3.30 -0.36 3.36
C SER A 40 3.81 -1.73 3.82
N GLY A 41 4.58 -2.43 3.00
CA GLY A 41 5.09 -3.77 3.29
C GLY A 41 4.12 -4.89 2.93
N ARG A 42 4.43 -6.12 3.33
CA ARG A 42 3.70 -7.33 2.91
C ARG A 42 2.27 -7.37 3.43
N PHE A 43 1.36 -7.92 2.62
CA PHE A 43 0.00 -8.21 3.07
C PHE A 43 -0.01 -9.25 4.22
N PRO A 44 -0.70 -8.96 5.34
CA PRO A 44 -0.90 -9.90 6.44
C PRO A 44 -1.41 -11.27 6.00
N GLU A 45 -0.89 -12.33 6.62
CA GLU A 45 -1.23 -13.73 6.34
C GLU A 45 -2.74 -13.98 6.23
N TRP A 46 -3.50 -13.51 7.21
CA TRP A 46 -4.93 -13.75 7.29
C TRP A 46 -5.71 -13.12 6.13
N MET A 47 -5.23 -12.02 5.56
CA MET A 47 -5.86 -11.40 4.39
C MET A 47 -5.57 -12.22 3.14
N ARG A 48 -4.34 -12.70 2.99
CA ARG A 48 -3.95 -13.57 1.86
C ARG A 48 -4.73 -14.88 1.87
N GLN A 49 -4.90 -15.50 3.04
CA GLN A 49 -5.70 -16.72 3.20
C GLN A 49 -7.18 -16.53 2.86
N LYS A 50 -7.69 -15.30 3.03
CA LYS A 50 -9.08 -14.93 2.68
C LYS A 50 -9.24 -14.43 1.25
N ALA A 51 -8.15 -14.18 0.53
CA ALA A 51 -8.23 -13.72 -0.84
C ALA A 51 -8.79 -14.81 -1.75
N GLU A 52 -9.74 -14.44 -2.59
CA GLU A 52 -10.18 -15.27 -3.70
C GLU A 52 -9.01 -15.43 -4.69
N GLU A 53 -8.82 -16.63 -5.25
CA GLU A 53 -7.69 -16.93 -6.15
C GLU A 53 -6.29 -16.64 -5.55
N LYS A 54 -6.05 -16.90 -4.26
CA LYS A 54 -4.76 -16.57 -3.60
C LYS A 54 -3.51 -17.03 -4.35
N GLU A 55 -3.55 -18.15 -5.06
CA GLU A 55 -2.44 -18.70 -5.86
C GLU A 55 -2.09 -17.84 -7.08
N LYS A 56 -3.03 -17.03 -7.55
CA LYS A 56 -2.84 -16.05 -8.62
C LYS A 56 -2.30 -14.74 -8.09
N TRP A 57 -2.82 -14.27 -6.95
CA TRP A 57 -2.49 -12.97 -6.36
C TRP A 57 -1.16 -12.98 -5.59
N PHE A 58 -0.74 -14.12 -5.05
CA PHE A 58 0.45 -14.22 -4.21
C PHE A 58 1.39 -15.32 -4.69
N THR A 59 2.68 -15.08 -4.51
CA THR A 59 3.73 -16.08 -4.76
C THR A 59 3.77 -17.11 -3.64
N ASN A 60 4.00 -18.37 -4.00
CA ASN A 60 4.05 -19.49 -3.04
C ASN A 60 5.33 -19.51 -2.18
N THR A 61 6.39 -18.82 -2.61
CA THR A 61 7.74 -18.97 -2.04
C THR A 61 8.08 -17.93 -0.99
N GLU A 62 7.55 -16.71 -1.09
CA GLU A 62 8.02 -15.59 -0.25
C GLU A 62 6.89 -14.74 0.34
N ASN A 63 5.65 -15.19 0.20
CA ASN A 63 4.48 -14.49 0.70
C ASN A 63 4.32 -13.07 0.13
N HIS A 64 4.90 -12.82 -1.05
CA HIS A 64 4.81 -11.57 -1.78
C HIS A 64 3.61 -11.54 -2.72
N PHE A 65 3.08 -10.34 -2.98
CA PHE A 65 2.16 -10.11 -4.07
C PHE A 65 2.81 -10.53 -5.40
N ASN A 66 2.03 -11.13 -6.30
CA ASN A 66 2.54 -11.70 -7.56
C ASN A 66 2.83 -10.59 -8.60
N TRP A 67 3.84 -9.78 -8.30
CA TRP A 67 4.33 -8.70 -9.12
C TRP A 67 5.79 -8.95 -9.52
N PRO A 68 6.20 -8.70 -10.78
CA PRO A 68 5.48 -8.04 -11.88
C PRO A 68 4.65 -8.97 -12.79
N SER A 69 4.46 -10.25 -12.44
CA SER A 69 3.76 -11.21 -13.32
C SER A 69 2.31 -10.82 -13.65
N LEU A 70 1.64 -10.08 -12.76
CA LEU A 70 0.29 -9.56 -12.94
C LEU A 70 0.24 -8.16 -13.57
N ALA A 71 1.36 -7.59 -14.00
CA ALA A 71 1.40 -6.27 -14.60
C ALA A 71 0.72 -6.27 -15.98
N SER A 72 -0.07 -5.23 -16.25
CA SER A 72 -0.72 -5.03 -17.55
C SER A 72 0.27 -4.62 -18.65
N SER A 73 1.37 -3.97 -18.27
CA SER A 73 2.34 -3.39 -19.19
C SER A 73 3.67 -3.11 -18.50
N HIS A 74 4.72 -2.90 -19.31
CA HIS A 74 6.03 -2.46 -18.80
C HIS A 74 5.95 -1.09 -18.11
N ASP A 75 5.09 -0.20 -18.60
CA ASP A 75 4.86 1.11 -17.98
C ASP A 75 4.25 0.97 -16.58
N SER A 76 3.36 -0.01 -16.39
CA SER A 76 2.82 -0.31 -15.07
C SER A 76 3.89 -0.79 -14.09
N VAL A 77 4.78 -1.68 -14.52
CA VAL A 77 5.96 -2.10 -13.73
C VAL A 77 6.82 -0.90 -13.36
N LYS A 78 7.06 0.01 -14.31
CA LYS A 78 7.83 1.22 -14.08
C LYS A 78 7.17 2.15 -13.06
N ARG A 79 5.85 2.38 -13.14
CA ARG A 79 5.11 3.20 -12.17
C ARG A 79 5.23 2.65 -10.75
N VAL A 80 5.02 1.34 -10.56
CA VAL A 80 5.22 0.72 -9.23
C VAL A 80 6.66 0.90 -8.77
N LYS A 81 7.64 0.68 -9.65
CA LYS A 81 9.06 0.82 -9.32
C LYS A 81 9.47 2.24 -8.95
N ASP A 82 8.95 3.25 -9.64
CA ASP A 82 9.34 4.65 -9.49
C ASP A 82 8.47 5.41 -8.47
N MET A 83 7.38 4.80 -7.96
CA MET A 83 6.54 5.36 -6.89
C MET A 83 7.37 5.79 -5.66
N GLU A 84 7.12 6.99 -5.16
CA GLU A 84 7.71 7.51 -3.94
C GLU A 84 7.18 6.78 -2.70
N CYS A 85 8.07 6.50 -1.75
CA CYS A 85 7.72 5.89 -0.47
C CYS A 85 7.84 6.91 0.67
N LEU A 86 7.43 6.52 1.88
CA LEU A 86 7.45 7.39 3.07
C LEU A 86 8.85 7.91 3.42
N GLU A 87 9.90 7.31 2.88
CA GLU A 87 11.30 7.64 3.09
C GLU A 87 11.66 9.05 2.59
N ILE A 88 10.88 9.65 1.70
CA ILE A 88 11.04 11.06 1.29
C ILE A 88 10.79 12.06 2.43
N ILE A 89 10.12 11.61 3.50
CA ILE A 89 9.79 12.45 4.64
C ILE A 89 10.94 12.40 5.64
N ASP A 90 11.65 13.52 5.76
CA ASP A 90 12.79 13.69 6.67
C ASP A 90 12.36 13.67 8.15
N ASP A 91 11.19 14.24 8.46
CA ASP A 91 10.66 14.27 9.81
C ASP A 91 10.29 12.85 10.28
N ARG A 92 11.03 12.37 11.28
CA ARG A 92 10.90 11.00 11.78
C ARG A 92 9.55 10.73 12.43
N GLU A 93 9.01 11.68 13.17
CA GLU A 93 7.75 11.52 13.92
C GLU A 93 6.57 11.54 12.95
N PHE A 94 6.59 12.46 11.99
CA PHE A 94 5.58 12.55 10.95
C PHE A 94 5.59 11.32 10.03
N ARG A 95 6.76 10.85 9.64
CA ARG A 95 6.90 9.60 8.88
C ARG A 95 6.40 8.38 9.66
N ASP A 96 6.64 8.33 10.97
CA ASP A 96 6.13 7.26 11.83
C ASP A 96 4.60 7.28 11.91
N LEU A 97 4.01 8.47 12.07
CA LEU A 97 2.57 8.66 12.03
C LEU A 97 1.98 8.15 10.70
N LEU A 98 2.55 8.56 9.56
CA LEU A 98 2.07 8.13 8.25
C LEU A 98 2.21 6.63 8.04
N ARG A 99 3.31 6.02 8.52
CA ARG A 99 3.47 4.57 8.47
C ARG A 99 2.37 3.85 9.24
N LYS A 100 1.97 4.39 10.41
CA LYS A 100 0.86 3.84 11.22
C LYS A 100 -0.52 4.05 10.57
N CYS A 101 -0.74 5.17 9.89
CA CYS A 101 -1.97 5.43 9.13
C CYS A 101 -2.09 4.49 7.92
N LEU A 102 -0.98 4.24 7.24
CA LEU A 102 -0.87 3.41 6.04
C LEU A 102 -0.53 1.95 6.37
N THR A 103 -0.83 1.49 7.59
CA THR A 103 -0.77 0.07 7.93
C THR A 103 -1.86 -0.69 7.16
N ILE A 104 -1.47 -1.76 6.47
CA ILE A 104 -2.38 -2.57 5.64
C ILE A 104 -3.44 -3.26 6.53
N ASP A 105 -3.02 -3.86 7.66
CA ASP A 105 -3.96 -4.51 8.58
C ASP A 105 -4.81 -3.46 9.31
N PRO A 106 -6.15 -3.42 9.09
CA PRO A 106 -7.01 -2.49 9.82
C PRO A 106 -7.05 -2.75 11.34
N LYS A 107 -6.62 -3.92 11.83
CA LYS A 107 -6.55 -4.20 13.27
C LYS A 107 -5.34 -3.56 13.95
N GLU A 108 -4.28 -3.31 13.18
CA GLU A 108 -3.01 -2.73 13.64
C GLU A 108 -2.85 -1.27 13.19
N ARG A 109 -3.76 -0.77 12.36
CA ARG A 109 -3.79 0.63 11.93
C ARG A 109 -4.18 1.52 13.10
N ILE A 110 -3.48 2.64 13.25
CA ILE A 110 -3.80 3.67 14.26
C ILE A 110 -5.24 4.16 14.10
N SER A 111 -5.92 4.44 15.21
CA SER A 111 -7.25 5.05 15.18
C SER A 111 -7.17 6.58 15.31
N CYS A 112 -8.22 7.31 14.96
CA CYS A 112 -8.26 8.76 15.17
C CYS A 112 -8.22 9.19 16.64
N LYS A 113 -8.39 8.26 17.59
CA LYS A 113 -8.37 8.56 19.02
C LYS A 113 -6.97 8.47 19.63
N ASP A 114 -6.07 7.74 18.96
CA ASP A 114 -4.70 7.50 19.41
C ASP A 114 -3.79 8.67 19.01
#